data_AF-A0A1Z4RL68-F1
#
_entry.id   AF-A0A1Z4RL68-F1
#
_cell.length_a   1.000
_cell.length_b   1.000
_cell.length_c   1.000
_cell.angle_alpha   90.00
_cell.angle_beta   90.00
_cell.angle_gamma   90.00
#
_symmetry.space_group_name_H-M   'P 1'
#
loop_
_entity.id
_entity.type
_entity.pdbx_description
1 polymer ?
#
loop_
_entity_poly.entity_id
_entity_poly.type
_entity_poly.pdbx_seq_one_letter_code
_entity_poly.pdbx_strand_id
1 'polypeptide(L)'
;MSKKYINQDHSSAWVMQTWLSFIISISTTAIGIIYLPVDPWIKGFMGMGLTFTVGSTISLTKTQRDIYEAKKITYKVEEARVERILTEHDNFK
;
A
#
# COMPACT_ATOMS: atom_id res chain seq x y z
N MET A 1 -23.14 -12.27 15.37
CA MET A 1 -22.70 -10.89 15.66
C MET A 1 -21.97 -10.38 14.42
N SER A 2 -22.69 -9.74 13.49
CA SER A 2 -22.15 -9.32 12.18
C SER A 2 -21.02 -8.31 12.38
N LYS A 3 -19.78 -8.67 12.04
CA LYS A 3 -18.66 -7.72 12.03
C LYS A 3 -18.85 -6.81 10.83
N LYS A 4 -19.30 -5.57 11.08
CA LYS A 4 -19.42 -4.54 10.05
C LYS A 4 -18.05 -4.26 9.45
N TYR A 5 -17.82 -4.70 8.22
CA TYR A 5 -16.60 -4.41 7.48
C TYR A 5 -16.50 -2.89 7.26
N ILE A 6 -15.64 -2.23 8.02
CA ILE A 6 -15.34 -0.81 7.85
C ILE A 6 -14.63 -0.63 6.51
N ASN A 7 -15.25 0.09 5.58
CA ASN A 7 -14.54 0.56 4.39
C ASN A 7 -13.53 1.63 4.84
N GLN A 8 -12.25 1.33 4.62
CA GLN A 8 -11.12 2.19 4.97
C GLN A 8 -10.82 3.12 3.78
N ASP A 9 -11.82 3.92 3.39
CA ASP A 9 -11.65 4.87 2.31
C ASP A 9 -11.02 6.15 2.85
N HIS A 10 -9.92 6.59 2.22
CA HIS A 10 -9.28 7.85 2.55
C HIS A 10 -10.02 9.02 1.90
N SER A 11 -10.04 10.18 2.59
CA SER A 11 -10.53 11.43 1.98
C SER A 11 -9.72 11.79 0.75
N SER A 12 -10.37 12.35 -0.28
CA SER A 12 -9.73 12.84 -1.50
C SER A 12 -8.58 13.83 -1.19
N ALA A 13 -8.73 14.68 -0.17
CA ALA A 13 -7.69 15.61 0.26
C ALA A 13 -6.42 14.88 0.76
N TRP A 14 -6.59 13.78 1.50
CA TRP A 14 -5.47 12.97 1.97
C TRP A 14 -4.76 12.27 0.82
N VAL A 15 -5.52 11.73 -0.14
CA VAL A 15 -4.95 11.11 -1.35
C VAL A 15 -4.14 12.13 -2.15
N MET A 16 -4.63 13.35 -2.31
CA MET A 16 -3.89 14.41 -3.00
C MET A 16 -2.59 14.80 -2.24
N GLN A 17 -2.66 14.91 -0.92
CA GLN A 17 -1.50 15.23 -0.08
C GLN A 17 -0.39 14.19 -0.22
N THR A 18 -0.71 12.89 -0.15
CA THR A 18 0.30 11.83 -0.23
C THR A 18 1.01 11.82 -1.58
N TRP A 19 0.27 12.04 -2.68
CA TRP A 19 0.85 12.22 -4.01
C TRP A 19 1.77 13.45 -4.08
N LEU A 20 1.33 14.58 -3.54
CA LEU A 20 2.12 15.80 -3.55
C LEU A 20 3.42 15.64 -2.74
N SER A 21 3.34 15.07 -1.53
CA SER A 21 4.52 14.80 -0.70
C SER A 21 5.51 13.85 -1.39
N PHE A 22 5.02 12.83 -2.09
CA PHE A 22 5.86 11.89 -2.84
C PHE A 22 6.61 12.60 -3.98
N ILE A 23 5.91 13.41 -4.78
CA ILE A 23 6.51 14.16 -5.89
C ILE A 23 7.54 15.17 -5.37
N ILE A 24 7.20 15.93 -4.31
CA ILE A 24 8.11 16.90 -3.70
C ILE A 24 9.37 16.21 -3.16
N SER A 25 9.22 15.07 -2.47
CA SER A 25 10.34 14.31 -1.89
C SER A 25 11.34 13.85 -2.97
N ILE A 26 10.85 13.22 -4.03
CA ILE A 26 11.69 12.75 -5.14
C ILE A 26 12.36 13.92 -5.85
N SER A 27 11.59 14.98 -6.15
CA SER A 27 12.10 16.15 -6.86
C SER A 27 13.19 16.86 -6.05
N THR A 28 12.97 17.06 -4.75
CA THR A 28 13.94 17.71 -3.86
C THR A 28 15.23 16.90 -3.76
N THR A 29 15.13 15.58 -3.64
CA THR A 29 16.30 14.69 -3.60
C THR A 29 17.05 14.70 -4.93
N ALA A 30 16.33 14.63 -6.07
CA ALA A 30 16.94 14.67 -7.40
C ALA A 30 17.66 16.01 -7.65
N ILE A 31 17.04 17.14 -7.27
CA ILE A 31 17.68 18.47 -7.29
C ILE A 31 18.95 18.47 -6.44
N GLY A 32 18.89 17.93 -5.22
CA GLY A 32 20.06 17.81 -4.33
C GLY A 32 21.22 17.03 -4.97
N ILE A 33 20.92 15.93 -5.67
CA ILE A 33 21.93 15.14 -6.39
C ILE A 33 22.54 15.94 -7.56
N ILE A 34 21.74 16.71 -8.30
CA ILE A 34 22.22 17.51 -9.44
C ILE A 34 23.18 18.61 -8.96
N TYR A 35 22.83 19.33 -7.89
CA TYR A 35 23.63 20.45 -7.36
C TYR A 35 24.82 20.02 -6.50
N LEU A 36 24.99 18.72 -6.22
CA LEU A 36 26.11 18.22 -5.42
C LEU A 36 27.46 18.48 -6.14
N PRO A 37 28.48 19.08 -5.50
CA PRO A 37 29.77 19.37 -6.12
C PRO A 37 30.68 18.13 -6.08
N VAL A 38 30.30 17.08 -6.79
CA VAL A 38 31.03 15.80 -6.87
C VAL A 38 31.09 15.29 -8.31
N ASP A 39 31.93 14.28 -8.54
CA ASP A 39 32.06 13.64 -9.85
C ASP A 39 30.73 13.10 -10.40
N PRO A 40 30.50 13.17 -11.72
CA PRO A 40 29.29 12.65 -12.35
C PRO A 40 29.01 11.17 -12.05
N TRP A 41 30.06 10.38 -11.84
CA TRP A 41 29.93 8.96 -11.47
C TRP A 41 29.23 8.77 -10.12
N ILE A 42 29.59 9.59 -9.12
CA ILE A 42 28.98 9.53 -7.78
C ILE A 42 27.52 9.96 -7.86
N LYS A 43 27.21 11.00 -8.66
CA LYS A 43 25.82 11.41 -8.93
C LYS A 43 25.01 10.28 -9.57
N GLY A 44 25.61 9.56 -10.53
CA GLY A 44 25.01 8.40 -11.17
C GLY A 44 24.70 7.28 -10.16
N PHE A 45 25.65 6.96 -9.27
CA PHE A 45 25.42 6.00 -8.20
C PHE A 45 24.26 6.39 -7.27
N MET A 46 24.22 7.66 -6.84
CA MET A 46 23.12 8.17 -6.01
C MET A 46 21.77 8.13 -6.75
N GLY A 47 21.74 8.48 -8.04
CA GLY A 47 20.54 8.42 -8.87
C GLY A 47 20.02 7.00 -9.07
N MET A 48 20.91 6.02 -9.28
CA MET A 48 20.55 4.60 -9.33
C MET A 48 19.95 4.14 -8.00
N GLY A 49 20.58 4.49 -6.87
CA GLY A 49 20.09 4.17 -5.53
C GLY A 49 18.69 4.76 -5.28
N LEU A 50 18.51 6.05 -5.56
CA LEU A 50 17.20 6.73 -5.43
C LEU A 50 16.12 6.02 -6.25
N THR A 51 16.40 5.73 -7.52
CA THR A 51 15.44 5.10 -8.43
C THR A 51 15.08 3.69 -7.97
N PHE A 52 16.06 2.90 -7.56
CA PHE A 52 15.84 1.53 -7.09
C PHE A 52 15.07 1.51 -5.76
N THR A 53 15.39 2.40 -4.81
CA THR A 53 14.66 2.54 -3.55
C THR A 53 13.20 2.93 -3.79
N VAL A 54 12.92 3.89 -4.67
CA VAL A 54 11.55 4.27 -5.01
C VAL A 54 10.79 3.12 -5.67
N GLY A 55 11.39 2.46 -6.66
CA GLY A 55 10.76 1.33 -7.36
C GLY A 55 10.47 0.14 -6.43
N SER A 56 11.43 -0.24 -5.59
CA SER A 56 11.26 -1.33 -4.62
C SER A 56 10.23 -0.99 -3.54
N THR A 57 10.13 0.26 -3.10
CA THR A 57 9.09 0.71 -2.15
C THR A 57 7.69 0.54 -2.75
N ILE A 58 7.49 0.94 -4.00
CA ILE A 58 6.19 0.78 -4.69
C ILE A 58 5.82 -0.71 -4.80
N SER A 59 6.78 -1.56 -5.20
CA SER A 59 6.56 -3.00 -5.28
C SER A 59 6.23 -3.59 -3.90
N LEU A 60 6.96 -3.19 -2.86
CA LEU A 60 6.71 -3.64 -1.50
C LEU A 60 5.32 -3.23 -1.00
N THR A 61 4.91 -1.98 -1.22
CA THR A 61 3.58 -1.49 -0.82
C THR A 61 2.47 -2.23 -1.55
N LYS A 62 2.64 -2.50 -2.86
CA LYS A 62 1.69 -3.33 -3.62
C LYS A 62 1.56 -4.73 -3.02
N THR A 63 2.69 -5.41 -2.81
CA THR A 63 2.68 -6.75 -2.21
C THR A 63 1.98 -6.76 -0.84
N GLN A 64 2.23 -5.76 0.01
CA GLN A 64 1.55 -5.66 1.30
C GLN A 64 0.04 -5.41 1.16
N ARG A 65 -0.36 -4.57 0.21
CA ARG A 65 -1.78 -4.34 -0.10
C ARG A 65 -2.46 -5.61 -0.61
N ASP A 66 -1.81 -6.33 -1.51
CA ASP A 66 -2.33 -7.58 -2.08
C ASP A 66 -2.51 -8.64 -0.99
N ILE A 67 -1.55 -8.77 -0.05
CA ILE A 67 -1.66 -9.65 1.11
C ILE A 67 -2.84 -9.25 2.01
N TYR A 68 -3.02 -7.95 2.26
CA TYR A 68 -4.12 -7.46 3.08
C TYR A 68 -5.49 -7.72 2.45
N GLU A 69 -5.63 -7.44 1.14
CA GLU A 69 -6.86 -7.68 0.39
C GLU A 69 -7.19 -9.18 0.29
N ALA A 70 -6.19 -10.03 0.03
CA ALA A 70 -6.36 -11.49 0.00
C ALA A 70 -6.88 -12.03 1.35
N LYS A 71 -6.30 -11.61 2.48
CA LYS A 71 -6.78 -11.99 3.82
C LYS A 71 -8.22 -11.53 4.06
N LYS A 72 -8.55 -10.29 3.67
CA LYS A 72 -9.90 -9.73 3.81
C LYS A 72 -10.95 -10.56 3.06
N ILE A 73 -10.62 -11.07 1.87
CA ILE A 73 -11.52 -11.91 1.08
C ILE A 73 -11.72 -13.27 1.77
N THR A 74 -10.65 -13.92 2.22
CA THR A 74 -10.72 -15.21 2.91
C THR A 74 -11.63 -15.13 4.15
N TYR A 75 -11.46 -14.08 4.98
CA TYR A 75 -12.31 -13.90 6.17
C TYR A 75 -13.79 -13.74 5.84
N LYS A 76 -14.14 -13.05 4.75
CA LYS A 76 -15.54 -12.92 4.31
C LYS A 76 -16.15 -14.27 3.90
N VAL A 77 -15.37 -15.10 3.21
CA VAL A 77 -15.82 -16.43 2.78
C VAL A 77 -15.98 -17.36 3.98
N GLU A 78 -15.03 -17.33 4.92
CA GLU A 78 -15.12 -18.09 6.17
C GLU A 78 -16.34 -17.68 7.00
N GLU A 79 -16.59 -16.37 7.16
CA GLU A 79 -17.78 -15.87 7.88
C GLU A 79 -19.07 -16.34 7.22
N ALA A 80 -19.21 -16.21 5.89
CA ALA A 80 -20.39 -16.67 5.18
C ALA A 80 -20.60 -18.19 5.27
N ARG A 81 -19.50 -18.98 5.26
CA ARG A 81 -19.56 -20.43 5.42
C ARG A 81 -19.97 -20.82 6.84
N VAL A 82 -19.44 -20.13 7.84
CA VAL A 82 -19.81 -20.34 9.25
C VAL A 82 -21.27 -19.95 9.47
N GLU A 83 -21.73 -18.82 8.94
CA GLU A 83 -23.12 -18.38 9.02
C GLU A 83 -24.07 -19.43 8.41
N ARG A 84 -23.73 -19.96 7.23
CA ARG A 84 -24.50 -21.05 6.60
C ARG A 84 -24.59 -22.31 7.47
N ILE A 85 -23.47 -22.76 8.05
CA ILE A 85 -23.45 -23.94 8.94
C ILE A 85 -24.33 -23.70 10.17
N LEU A 86 -24.27 -22.50 10.76
CA LEU A 86 -25.09 -22.14 11.91
C LEU A 86 -26.59 -22.14 11.54
N THR A 87 -26.97 -21.56 10.40
CA THR A 87 -28.37 -21.56 9.94
C THR A 87 -28.88 -22.97 9.63
N GLU A 88 -28.05 -23.83 9.03
CA GLU A 88 -28.43 -25.22 8.75
C GLU A 88 -28.65 -26.03 10.04
N HIS A 89 -27.92 -25.74 11.13
CA HIS A 89 -28.07 -26.45 12.41
C HIS A 89 -29.18 -25.88 13.31
N ASP A 90 -29.49 -24.58 13.23
CA ASP A 90 -30.57 -23.95 14.01
C ASP A 90 -31.97 -24.42 13.56
N ASN A 91 -32.10 -24.91 12.32
CA ASN A 91 -33.33 -25.47 11.75
C ASN A 91 -33.73 -26.86 12.30
N PHE A 92 -33.02 -27.43 13.28
CA PHE A 92 -33.35 -28.72 13.91
C PHE A 92 -34.05 -28.58 15.29
N LYS A 93 -34.71 -27.44 15.54
CA LYS A 93 -35.67 -27.27 16.65
C LYS A 93 -37.10 -27.13 16.15
#